data_AF-A0A534W4K7-F1
#
_entry.id   AF-A0A534W4K7-F1
#
_cell.length_a   1.000
_cell.length_b   1.000
_cell.length_c   1.000
_cell.angle_alpha   90.00
_cell.angle_beta   90.00
_cell.angle_gamma   90.00
#
_symmetry.space_group_name_H-M   'P 1'
#
loop_
_entity.id
_entity.type
_entity.pdbx_description
1 polymer ?
#
loop_
_entity_poly.entity_id
_entity_poly.type
_entity_poly.pdbx_seq_one_letter_code
_entity_poly.pdbx_strand_id
1 'polypeptide(L)'
;MVPDPQDDERRKFRRIYSDDELKVGSRLELDLFLPDDTTLATKAVVVWVHEMPSGSPAKYDVGVRFDAMDDADQQRLSHVLDEEGA
;
A
#
# COMPACT_ATOMS: atom_id res chain seq x y z
N MET A 1 16.08 10.62 -11.75
CA MET A 1 15.22 9.75 -12.57
C MET A 1 15.03 8.47 -11.78
N VAL A 2 13.99 8.41 -10.96
CA VAL A 2 13.56 7.17 -10.31
C VAL A 2 12.94 6.33 -11.42
N PRO A 3 13.35 5.08 -11.63
CA PRO A 3 12.74 4.25 -12.67
C PRO A 3 11.24 4.16 -12.38
N ASP A 4 10.42 4.62 -13.32
CA ASP A 4 8.99 4.36 -13.33
C ASP A 4 8.82 2.83 -13.38
N PRO A 5 8.31 2.18 -12.32
CA PRO A 5 8.17 0.73 -12.32
C PRO A 5 7.12 0.36 -13.37
N GLN A 6 7.61 -0.09 -14.52
CA GLN A 6 6.83 -0.53 -15.67
C GLN A 6 5.90 -1.68 -15.26
N ASP A 7 4.62 -1.34 -15.09
CA ASP A 7 3.36 -2.09 -15.16
C ASP A 7 3.23 -3.53 -14.61
N ASP A 8 4.25 -4.40 -14.72
CA ASP A 8 4.14 -5.84 -14.45
C ASP A 8 4.26 -6.20 -12.95
N GLU A 9 4.93 -5.37 -12.14
CA GLU A 9 5.09 -5.59 -10.70
C GLU A 9 4.02 -4.88 -9.83
N ARG A 10 3.08 -4.14 -10.45
CA ARG A 10 2.04 -3.37 -9.74
C ARG A 10 1.18 -4.21 -8.81
N ARG A 11 1.05 -5.52 -9.06
CA ARG A 11 0.26 -6.44 -8.21
C ARG A 11 0.89 -6.70 -6.84
N LYS A 12 2.21 -6.53 -6.69
CA LYS A 12 2.94 -6.85 -5.44
C LYS A 12 3.04 -5.67 -4.47
N PHE A 13 2.77 -4.46 -4.95
CA PHE A 13 2.84 -3.25 -4.17
C PHE A 13 1.44 -2.68 -3.95
N ARG A 14 1.26 -1.91 -2.89
CA ARG A 14 0.07 -1.09 -2.65
C ARG A 14 0.51 0.36 -2.50
N ARG A 15 -0.30 1.26 -3.03
CA ARG A 15 -0.09 2.70 -2.94
C ARG A 15 -0.91 3.22 -1.76
N ILE A 16 -0.28 4.00 -0.90
CA ILE A 16 -0.93 4.73 0.19
C ILE A 16 -0.55 6.20 0.06
N TYR A 17 -1.39 7.06 0.61
CA TYR A 17 -1.10 8.48 0.73
C TYR A 17 -0.78 8.80 2.19
N SER A 18 0.24 9.63 2.40
CA SER A 18 0.65 10.03 3.74
C SER A 18 0.97 11.52 3.77
N ASP A 19 0.64 12.19 4.88
CA ASP A 19 1.10 13.55 5.15
C ASP A 19 2.42 13.59 5.92
N ASP A 20 2.86 12.43 6.42
CA ASP A 20 4.11 12.25 7.12
C ASP A 20 5.23 11.84 6.16
N GLU A 21 6.44 12.36 6.43
CA GLU A 21 7.62 11.97 5.67
C GLU A 21 8.03 10.55 6.06
N LEU A 22 7.79 9.61 5.15
CA LEU A 22 8.21 8.22 5.29
C LEU A 22 9.55 8.00 4.58
N LYS A 23 10.30 7.00 5.05
CA LYS A 23 11.60 6.62 4.46
C LYS A 23 11.49 5.29 3.74
N VAL A 24 12.06 5.22 2.53
CA VAL A 24 12.19 3.96 1.79
C VAL A 24 13.00 2.95 2.62
N GLY A 25 12.51 1.72 2.70
CA GLY A 25 13.05 0.65 3.53
C GLY A 25 12.49 0.60 4.96
N SER A 26 11.73 1.61 5.40
CA SER A 26 11.08 1.58 6.72
C SER A 26 9.98 0.52 6.77
N ARG A 27 9.88 -0.16 7.91
CA ARG A 27 8.77 -1.06 8.22
C ARG A 27 7.62 -0.27 8.82
N LEU A 28 6.43 -0.48 8.29
CA LEU A 28 5.18 0.10 8.76
C LEU A 28 4.27 -1.01 9.28
N GLU A 29 3.54 -0.69 10.34
CA GLU A 29 2.37 -1.44 10.76
C GLU A 29 1.16 -0.69 10.20
N LEU A 30 0.34 -1.37 9.40
CA LEU A 30 -0.80 -0.81 8.69
C LEU A 30 -2.06 -1.52 9.13
N ASP A 31 -3.07 -0.75 9.52
CA ASP A 31 -4.43 -1.23 9.71
C ASP A 31 -5.24 -0.92 8.46
N LEU A 32 -5.59 -1.96 7.71
CA LEU A 32 -6.42 -1.85 6.51
C LEU A 32 -7.88 -1.98 6.91
N PHE A 33 -8.68 -0.97 6.59
CA PHE A 33 -10.13 -1.03 6.73
C PHE A 33 -10.71 -1.56 5.42
N LEU A 34 -11.38 -2.69 5.52
CA LEU A 34 -11.98 -3.38 4.38
C LEU A 34 -13.46 -2.97 4.23
N PRO A 35 -14.05 -3.07 3.02
CA PRO A 35 -15.44 -2.71 2.77
C PRO A 35 -16.47 -3.58 3.52
N ASP A 36 -16.05 -4.75 4.01
CA ASP A 36 -16.86 -5.65 4.84
C ASP A 36 -16.90 -5.23 6.33
N ASP A 37 -16.55 -3.98 6.62
CA ASP A 37 -16.40 -3.39 7.96
C ASP A 37 -15.37 -4.08 8.85
N THR A 38 -14.51 -4.94 8.29
CA THR A 38 -13.42 -5.57 9.04
C THR A 38 -12.13 -4.78 8.95
N THR A 39 -11.23 -5.02 9.91
CA THR A 39 -9.89 -4.43 9.93
C THR A 39 -8.85 -5.52 9.86
N LEU A 40 -7.85 -5.32 9.00
CA LEU A 40 -6.71 -6.21 8.81
C LEU A 40 -5.41 -5.48 9.18
N ALA A 41 -4.80 -5.90 10.29
CA ALA A 41 -3.49 -5.42 10.71
C ALA A 41 -2.38 -6.17 9.96
N THR A 42 -1.47 -5.45 9.31
CA THR A 42 -0.39 -6.06 8.52
C THR A 42 0.90 -5.25 8.56
N LYS A 43 2.02 -5.92 8.31
CA LYS A 43 3.35 -5.30 8.25
C LYS A 43 3.77 -5.13 6.81
N ALA A 44 4.14 -3.91 6.46
CA ALA A 44 4.62 -3.58 5.14
C ALA A 44 5.95 -2.84 5.19
N VAL A 45 6.68 -2.85 4.08
CA VAL A 45 7.93 -2.13 3.90
C VAL A 45 7.72 -1.06 2.84
N VAL A 46 8.13 0.16 3.13
CA VAL A 46 8.11 1.26 2.18
C VAL A 46 9.10 0.98 1.05
N VAL A 47 8.63 1.01 -0.19
CA VAL A 47 9.43 0.71 -1.38
C VAL A 47 9.68 1.93 -2.26
N TRP A 48 8.80 2.93 -2.23
CA TRP A 48 9.01 4.24 -2.87
C TRP A 48 8.25 5.32 -2.10
N VAL A 49 8.75 6.55 -2.14
CA VAL A 49 8.13 7.75 -1.55
C VAL A 49 8.32 8.89 -2.54
N HIS A 50 7.23 9.53 -2.92
CA HIS A 50 7.20 10.64 -3.86
C HIS A 50 6.46 11.82 -3.25
N GLU A 51 7.10 12.98 -3.23
CA GLU A 51 6.43 14.23 -2.87
C GLU A 51 5.36 14.57 -3.91
N MET A 52 4.17 14.86 -3.42
CA MET A 52 3.06 15.30 -4.24
C MET A 52 3.02 16.83 -4.35
N PRO A 53 2.57 17.37 -5.49
CA PRO A 53 2.50 18.81 -5.68
C PRO A 53 1.53 19.45 -4.69
N SER A 54 1.84 20.69 -4.30
CA SER A 54 1.01 21.52 -3.40
C SER A 54 -0.44 21.58 -3.89
N GLY A 55 -1.39 21.28 -3.00
CA GLY A 55 -2.81 21.21 -3.32
C GLY A 55 -3.33 19.79 -3.59
N SER A 56 -2.45 18.78 -3.61
CA SER A 56 -2.85 17.38 -3.57
C SER A 56 -3.47 17.00 -2.22
N PRO A 57 -4.34 15.98 -2.16
CA PRO A 57 -5.04 15.59 -0.93
C PRO A 57 -4.12 15.05 0.17
N ALA A 58 -2.87 14.71 -0.16
CA ALA A 58 -1.81 14.37 0.79
C ALA A 58 -0.47 14.95 0.32
N LYS A 59 0.54 14.91 1.18
CA LYS A 59 1.90 15.38 0.83
C LYS A 59 2.75 14.34 0.12
N TYR A 60 2.55 13.06 0.40
CA TYR A 60 3.37 11.98 -0.13
C TYR A 60 2.52 10.87 -0.74
N ASP A 61 3.03 10.39 -1.86
CA ASP A 61 2.65 9.15 -2.51
C ASP A 61 3.66 8.07 -2.14
N VAL A 62 3.17 7.02 -1.48
CA VAL A 62 4.03 6.01 -0.88
C VAL A 62 3.63 4.64 -1.35
N GLY A 63 4.58 3.88 -1.88
CA GLY A 63 4.38 2.45 -2.08
C GLY A 63 4.84 1.64 -0.91
N VAL A 64 4.04 0.62 -0.61
CA VAL A 64 4.35 -0.38 0.39
C VAL A 64 4.28 -1.78 -0.21
N ARG A 65 5.15 -2.66 0.27
CA ARG A 65 5.12 -4.10 0.00
C ARG A 65 4.82 -4.83 1.30
N PHE A 66 3.82 -5.71 1.31
CA PHE A 66 3.55 -6.56 2.47
C PHE A 66 4.71 -7.54 2.66
N ASP A 67 5.27 -7.61 3.88
CA ASP A 67 6.49 -8.38 4.17
C ASP A 67 6.17 -9.83 4.52
N ALA A 68 5.15 -10.03 5.34
CA ALA A 68 4.62 -11.34 5.71
C ALA A 68 3.16 -11.14 6.11
N MET A 69 2.26 -11.60 5.25
CA MET A 69 0.85 -11.72 5.53
C MET A 69 0.56 -13.22 5.57
N ASP A 70 -0.10 -13.71 6.62
CA ASP A 70 -0.49 -15.11 6.69
C ASP A 70 -1.49 -15.44 5.56
N ASP A 71 -1.53 -16.70 5.12
CA ASP A 71 -2.34 -17.13 3.97
C ASP A 71 -3.83 -16.74 4.11
N ALA A 72 -4.36 -16.77 5.34
CA ALA A 72 -5.73 -16.39 5.63
C ALA A 72 -6.00 -14.89 5.35
N ASP A 73 -5.06 -14.03 5.74
CA ASP A 73 -5.16 -12.59 5.53
C ASP A 73 -4.93 -12.23 4.05
N GLN A 74 -4.02 -12.95 3.39
CA GLN A 74 -3.80 -12.80 1.95
C GLN A 74 -5.05 -13.19 1.16
N GLN A 75 -5.73 -14.28 1.55
CA GLN A 75 -6.98 -14.70 0.91
C GLN A 75 -8.10 -13.68 1.13
N ARG A 76 -8.25 -13.15 2.34
CA ARG A 76 -9.25 -12.10 2.62
C ARG A 76 -8.99 -10.84 1.81
N LEU A 77 -7.75 -10.36 1.82
CA LEU A 77 -7.37 -9.19 1.03
C LEU A 77 -7.58 -9.44 -0.46
N SER A 78 -7.26 -10.64 -0.97
CA SER A 78 -7.51 -11.00 -2.36
C SER A 78 -9.00 -11.02 -2.69
N HIS A 79 -9.84 -11.51 -1.78
CA HIS A 79 -11.29 -11.57 -2.00
C HIS A 79 -11.90 -10.18 -2.13
N VAL A 80 -11.60 -9.29 -1.19
CA VAL A 80 -12.06 -7.90 -1.23
C VAL A 80 -11.61 -7.17 -2.49
N LEU A 81 -10.39 -7.41 -2.95
CA LEU A 81 -9.86 -6.77 -4.16
C LEU A 81 -10.47 -7.32 -5.47
N ASP A 82 -10.95 -8.56 -5.47
CA ASP A 82 -11.65 -9.15 -6.63
C ASP A 82 -13.09 -8.63 -6.72
N GLU A 83 -13.75 -8.40 -5.58
CA GLU A 83 -15.14 -7.92 -5.51
C GLU A 83 -15.32 -6.44 -5.91
N GLU A 84 -14.31 -5.59 -5.68
CA GLU A 84 -14.31 -4.18 -6.15
C GLU A 84 -14.01 -4.04 -7.66
N GLY A 85 -13.79 -5.15 -8.36
CA GLY A 85 -13.44 -5.21 -9.79
C GLY A 85 -14.53 -5.77 -10.71
N ALA A 86 -15.75 -6.03 -10.22
CA ALA A 86 -16.86 -6.61 -10.98
C ALA A 86 -17.93 -5.60 -11.39
#